data_AF-A0A832F3B8-F1
#
_entry.id   AF-A0A832F3B8-F1
#
_cell.length_a   1.000
_cell.length_b   1.000
_cell.length_c   1.000
_cell.angle_alpha   90.00
_cell.angle_beta   90.00
_cell.angle_gamma   90.00
#
_symmetry.space_group_name_H-M   'P 1'
#
loop_
_entity.id
_entity.type
_entity.pdbx_description
1 polymer ?
#
loop_
_entity_poly.entity_id
_entity_poly.type
_entity_poly.pdbx_seq_one_letter_code
_entity_poly.pdbx_strand_id
1 'polypeptide(L)'
;MPLNESSNTGAHSNIAALYKKHRIAMEGEVRSILYGKEHVPAGALEGFVEDIEKKLMITFDAFVSKDSHSLASDSIKISQRGKRPAHAGTPRPLMFPSVDLEYARLAEEHSDRNITIEVNEGESKNLRIALSDFHAPLVSKINIIVHKGASLKLFELFISDSGKPSINLSLNRLTAEEDSTVEINVLHNEGASTNSLHFSESNLARNSRVKLNTALIGSKSSIVRNLFFIEGEGAYFEMNSSMLASKEQKFDVLNNSLNSGKESTYFGDVRAVLSESSAAFLKDMSGISPHADDVKAYIKERAMIIGERARVSMLPDMSINENNVKATHSAASAPIDTEGIFYLMSRGLTQHSAESMVLEGFLSDSVSRIDEAVAKSIILAHIYEKIRKGSFGSTVERNIEGMWLLPQKSQFDMFSGGMKAYGDAEESGGAQGGEDRVNLQLK
;
A
#
# COMPACT_ATOMS: atom_id res chain seq x y z
N MET A 1 18.66 4.27 -17.73
CA MET A 1 17.44 3.71 -18.36
C MET A 1 16.81 2.78 -17.33
N PRO A 2 15.48 2.81 -17.12
CA PRO A 2 14.81 1.69 -16.45
C PRO A 2 15.21 0.42 -17.20
N LEU A 3 15.39 -0.69 -16.48
CA LEU A 3 15.80 -1.97 -17.06
C LEU A 3 14.91 -2.30 -18.26
N ASN A 4 15.44 -2.04 -19.46
CA ASN A 4 14.79 -2.35 -20.70
C ASN A 4 14.87 -3.87 -20.84
N GLU A 5 13.79 -4.49 -21.32
CA GLU A 5 13.65 -5.94 -21.56
C GLU A 5 14.69 -6.51 -22.57
N SER A 6 15.74 -5.78 -22.91
CA SER A 6 16.67 -6.03 -24.01
C SER A 6 18.02 -6.63 -23.61
N SER A 7 18.27 -6.98 -22.34
CA SER A 7 19.44 -7.82 -21.99
C SER A 7 19.16 -9.25 -22.43
N ASN A 8 19.59 -9.57 -23.66
CA ASN A 8 19.32 -10.80 -24.38
C ASN A 8 20.13 -12.00 -23.83
N THR A 9 19.95 -12.35 -22.56
CA THR A 9 20.37 -13.63 -22.00
C THR A 9 19.13 -14.51 -21.82
N GLY A 10 19.24 -15.82 -22.07
CA GLY A 10 18.08 -16.73 -22.16
C GLY A 10 17.19 -16.83 -20.90
N ALA A 11 17.61 -16.26 -19.76
CA ALA A 11 16.79 -16.15 -18.56
C ALA A 11 15.82 -14.95 -18.60
N HIS A 12 16.21 -13.82 -19.18
CA HIS A 12 15.37 -12.61 -19.23
C HIS A 12 14.20 -12.72 -20.23
N SER A 13 14.34 -13.52 -21.30
CA SER A 13 13.25 -13.77 -22.26
C SER A 13 12.05 -14.49 -21.62
N ASN A 14 12.30 -15.33 -20.61
CA ASN A 14 11.26 -16.03 -19.86
C ASN A 14 10.56 -15.10 -18.85
N ILE A 15 11.29 -14.16 -18.24
CA ILE A 15 10.73 -13.17 -17.31
C ILE A 15 9.78 -12.21 -18.03
N ALA A 16 10.14 -11.71 -19.22
CA ALA A 16 9.25 -10.87 -20.02
C ALA A 16 7.97 -11.61 -20.45
N ALA A 17 8.09 -12.90 -20.80
CA ALA A 17 6.94 -13.74 -21.13
C ALA A 17 6.03 -13.98 -19.91
N LEU A 18 6.60 -14.24 -18.73
CA LEU A 18 5.84 -14.38 -17.48
C LEU A 18 5.16 -13.07 -17.08
N TYR A 19 5.84 -11.93 -17.21
CA TYR A 19 5.25 -10.60 -17.01
C TYR A 19 4.04 -10.39 -17.92
N LYS A 20 4.19 -10.63 -19.22
CA LYS A 20 3.09 -10.50 -20.19
C LYS A 20 1.92 -11.45 -19.88
N LYS A 21 2.19 -12.63 -19.34
CA LYS A 21 1.19 -13.64 -19.00
C LYS A 21 0.39 -13.31 -17.74
N HIS A 22 1.06 -12.75 -16.72
CA HIS A 22 0.47 -12.59 -15.38
C HIS A 22 0.03 -11.15 -15.07
N ARG A 23 0.47 -10.15 -15.85
CA ARG A 23 0.04 -8.77 -15.70
C ARG A 23 -1.47 -8.61 -15.84
N ILE A 24 -2.02 -7.66 -15.10
CA ILE A 24 -3.41 -7.24 -15.26
C ILE A 24 -3.48 -6.22 -16.41
N ALA A 25 -4.33 -6.49 -17.40
CA ALA A 25 -4.58 -5.56 -18.51
C ALA A 25 -6.00 -4.98 -18.38
N MET A 26 -6.09 -3.66 -18.19
CA MET A 26 -7.33 -2.92 -17.98
C MET A 26 -7.57 -1.83 -19.04
N GLU A 27 -6.77 -1.71 -20.09
CA GLU A 27 -6.80 -0.56 -21.03
C GLU A 27 -8.21 -0.23 -21.54
N GLY A 28 -8.96 -1.26 -21.97
CA GLY A 28 -10.35 -1.10 -22.44
C GLY A 28 -11.33 -0.64 -21.36
N GLU A 29 -11.24 -1.20 -20.15
CA GLU A 29 -12.08 -0.83 -19.00
C GLU A 29 -11.74 0.59 -18.52
N VAL A 30 -10.45 0.94 -18.46
CA VAL A 30 -9.98 2.29 -18.12
C VAL A 30 -10.50 3.33 -19.08
N ARG A 31 -10.32 3.11 -20.39
CA ARG A 31 -10.81 4.05 -21.40
C ARG A 31 -12.34 4.14 -21.40
N SER A 32 -13.04 3.02 -21.25
CA SER A 32 -14.51 3.01 -21.21
C SER A 32 -15.06 3.81 -20.03
N ILE A 33 -14.45 3.70 -18.86
CA ILE A 33 -14.90 4.39 -17.64
C ILE A 33 -14.47 5.87 -17.68
N LEU A 34 -13.24 6.20 -18.11
CA LEU A 34 -12.77 7.58 -18.20
C LEU A 34 -13.48 8.40 -19.29
N TYR A 35 -13.85 7.79 -20.41
CA TYR A 35 -14.52 8.47 -21.54
C TYR A 35 -16.04 8.20 -21.61
N GLY A 36 -16.58 7.43 -20.67
CA GLY A 36 -18.02 7.14 -20.57
C GLY A 36 -18.84 8.39 -20.21
N LYS A 37 -20.10 8.44 -20.65
CA LYS A 37 -21.02 9.58 -20.44
C LYS A 37 -21.83 9.51 -19.13
N GLU A 38 -21.50 8.62 -18.19
CA GLU A 38 -22.22 8.54 -16.92
C GLU A 38 -21.63 9.54 -15.92
N HIS A 39 -22.37 10.63 -15.72
CA HIS A 39 -22.06 11.66 -14.73
C HIS A 39 -23.17 11.63 -13.69
N VAL A 40 -22.83 11.23 -12.46
CA VAL A 40 -23.75 11.33 -11.32
C VAL A 40 -23.49 12.68 -10.64
N PRO A 41 -24.50 13.54 -10.46
CA PRO A 41 -24.30 14.88 -9.92
C PRO A 41 -23.74 14.83 -8.49
N ALA A 42 -22.93 15.84 -8.16
CA ALA A 42 -22.25 16.00 -6.88
C ALA A 42 -23.20 15.91 -5.67
N GLY A 43 -22.92 15.00 -4.74
CA GLY A 43 -23.38 15.09 -3.35
C GLY A 43 -22.56 16.13 -2.58
N ALA A 44 -23.10 16.66 -1.47
CA ALA A 44 -22.40 17.62 -0.63
C ALA A 44 -21.20 16.95 0.07
N LEU A 45 -19.99 17.26 -0.41
CA LEU A 45 -18.72 16.71 0.09
C LEU A 45 -18.50 17.00 1.60
N GLU A 46 -18.94 18.17 2.08
CA GLU A 46 -18.67 18.62 3.46
C GLU A 46 -19.20 17.65 4.53
N GLY A 47 -20.48 17.28 4.46
CA GLY A 47 -21.07 16.35 5.45
C GLY A 47 -20.50 14.92 5.38
N PHE A 48 -19.92 14.57 4.24
CA PHE A 48 -19.30 13.27 4.03
C PHE A 48 -17.88 13.21 4.61
N VAL A 49 -17.08 14.26 4.40
CA VAL A 49 -15.75 14.40 5.01
C VAL A 49 -15.86 14.37 6.53
N GLU A 50 -16.78 15.17 7.09
CA GLU A 50 -17.03 15.19 8.53
C GLU A 50 -17.42 13.80 9.08
N ASP A 51 -18.22 13.02 8.34
CA ASP A 51 -18.59 11.66 8.73
C ASP A 51 -17.40 10.70 8.73
N ILE A 52 -16.54 10.75 7.69
CA ILE A 52 -15.32 9.93 7.65
C ILE A 52 -14.36 10.32 8.77
N GLU A 53 -14.07 11.61 8.94
CA GLU A 53 -13.18 12.13 9.97
C GLU A 53 -13.66 11.72 11.36
N LYS A 54 -14.96 11.84 11.63
CA LYS A 54 -15.57 11.40 12.88
C LYS A 54 -15.46 9.90 13.09
N LYS A 55 -15.65 9.08 12.05
CA LYS A 55 -15.55 7.62 12.12
C LYS A 55 -14.10 7.15 12.30
N LEU A 56 -13.15 7.79 11.63
CA LEU A 56 -11.72 7.47 11.70
C LEU A 56 -10.99 8.14 12.86
N MET A 57 -11.61 9.12 13.51
CA MET A 57 -11.01 9.94 14.57
C MET A 57 -9.71 10.63 14.10
N ILE A 58 -9.69 11.11 12.87
CA ILE A 58 -8.60 11.91 12.28
C ILE A 58 -9.16 13.12 11.56
N THR A 59 -8.28 14.08 11.34
CA THR A 59 -8.53 15.21 10.45
C THR A 59 -7.64 15.08 9.23
N PHE A 60 -8.19 15.35 8.05
CA PHE A 60 -7.45 15.42 6.80
C PHE A 60 -7.01 16.85 6.51
N ASP A 61 -5.75 17.00 6.12
CA ASP A 61 -5.22 18.26 5.59
C ASP A 61 -5.74 18.55 4.19
N ALA A 62 -6.13 17.51 3.45
CA ALA A 62 -6.90 17.64 2.22
C ALA A 62 -7.82 16.44 1.97
N PHE A 63 -9.03 16.69 1.48
CA PHE A 63 -9.89 15.68 0.89
C PHE A 63 -10.09 16.00 -0.58
N VAL A 64 -9.89 15.03 -1.48
CA VAL A 64 -9.86 15.26 -2.92
C VAL A 64 -10.79 14.29 -3.64
N SER A 65 -11.70 14.84 -4.44
CA SER A 65 -12.51 14.10 -5.40
C SER A 65 -12.41 14.70 -6.80
N LYS A 66 -13.05 14.06 -7.78
CA LYS A 66 -13.10 14.55 -9.17
C LYS A 66 -13.68 15.97 -9.27
N ASP A 67 -14.74 16.25 -8.51
CA ASP A 67 -15.55 17.46 -8.69
C ASP A 67 -15.35 18.49 -7.57
N SER A 68 -14.74 18.10 -6.44
CA SER A 68 -14.50 18.99 -5.30
C SER A 68 -13.20 18.67 -4.55
N HIS A 69 -12.79 19.55 -3.65
CA HIS A 69 -11.74 19.28 -2.68
C HIS A 69 -11.95 20.16 -1.43
N SER A 70 -11.47 19.71 -0.28
CA SER A 70 -11.27 20.52 0.92
C SER A 70 -9.78 20.64 1.21
N LEU A 71 -9.39 21.74 1.85
CA LEU A 71 -8.00 22.06 2.17
C LEU A 71 -7.93 22.72 3.54
N ALA A 72 -7.11 22.18 4.43
CA ALA A 72 -6.87 22.70 5.78
C ALA A 72 -5.40 23.05 6.05
N SER A 73 -4.52 22.89 5.05
CA SER A 73 -3.07 23.11 5.20
C SER A 73 -2.51 23.96 4.06
N ASP A 74 -1.72 24.98 4.41
CA ASP A 74 -1.03 25.86 3.45
C ASP A 74 0.14 25.16 2.72
N SER A 75 0.62 24.03 3.26
CA SER A 75 1.65 23.19 2.63
C SER A 75 1.13 22.38 1.45
N ILE A 76 -0.19 22.36 1.24
CA ILE A 76 -0.85 21.64 0.14
C ILE A 76 -1.48 22.67 -0.80
N LYS A 77 -1.16 22.57 -2.09
CA LYS A 77 -1.76 23.38 -3.15
C LYS A 77 -2.47 22.45 -4.12
N ILE A 78 -3.73 22.71 -4.42
CA ILE A 78 -4.52 21.91 -5.37
C ILE A 78 -4.90 22.78 -6.56
N SER A 79 -4.63 22.31 -7.77
CA SER A 79 -5.05 22.96 -9.01
C SER A 79 -5.80 22.01 -9.93
N GLN A 80 -6.74 22.57 -10.70
CA GLN A 80 -7.51 21.83 -11.70
C GLN A 80 -6.82 21.89 -13.08
N ARG A 81 -7.29 21.04 -14.00
CA ARG A 81 -6.81 20.93 -15.38
C ARG A 81 -6.71 22.32 -16.05
N GLY A 82 -5.53 22.65 -16.60
CA GLY A 82 -5.29 23.86 -17.40
C GLY A 82 -4.32 24.89 -16.79
N LYS A 83 -4.05 24.85 -15.48
CA LYS A 83 -2.99 25.67 -14.87
C LYS A 83 -1.73 24.83 -14.67
N ARG A 84 -0.76 24.94 -15.59
CA ARG A 84 0.60 24.44 -15.35
C ARG A 84 1.14 25.14 -14.08
N PRO A 85 1.71 24.41 -13.11
CA PRO A 85 2.34 25.06 -11.95
C PRO A 85 3.43 26.00 -12.45
N ALA A 86 3.46 27.24 -11.95
CA ALA A 86 4.39 28.26 -12.41
C ALA A 86 5.87 27.94 -12.13
N HIS A 87 6.17 26.92 -11.32
CA HIS A 87 7.51 26.60 -10.81
C HIS A 87 7.94 25.15 -11.09
N ALA A 88 7.17 24.38 -11.87
CA ALA A 88 7.60 23.04 -12.24
C ALA A 88 8.66 23.13 -13.35
N GLY A 89 9.92 22.83 -13.01
CA GLY A 89 10.92 22.48 -14.01
C GLY A 89 10.37 21.39 -14.96
N THR A 90 10.97 21.23 -16.15
CA THR A 90 10.56 20.16 -17.07
C THR A 90 10.55 18.82 -16.34
N PRO A 91 9.40 18.14 -16.20
CA PRO A 91 9.33 16.86 -15.52
C PRO A 91 10.28 15.88 -16.21
N ARG A 92 11.00 15.06 -15.43
CA ARG A 92 11.72 13.93 -16.03
C ARG A 92 10.72 13.09 -16.84
N PRO A 93 11.11 12.59 -18.02
CA PRO A 93 10.26 11.70 -18.79
C PRO A 93 9.85 10.50 -17.93
N LEU A 94 8.58 10.10 -18.00
CA LEU A 94 8.08 8.90 -17.35
C LEU A 94 8.93 7.69 -17.77
N MET A 95 9.61 7.07 -16.81
CA MET A 95 10.51 5.93 -17.05
C MET A 95 9.87 4.59 -16.68
N PHE A 96 8.58 4.42 -16.99
CA PHE A 96 7.86 3.16 -16.84
C PHE A 96 8.09 2.23 -18.05
N PRO A 97 7.96 0.89 -17.89
CA PRO A 97 7.94 -0.03 -19.03
C PRO A 97 6.90 0.40 -20.07
N SER A 98 7.18 0.16 -21.36
CA SER A 98 6.41 0.70 -22.49
C SER A 98 4.90 0.43 -22.42
N VAL A 99 4.50 -0.71 -21.85
CA VAL A 99 3.11 -1.10 -21.67
C VAL A 99 2.43 -0.43 -20.48
N ASP A 100 3.17 -0.10 -19.44
CA ASP A 100 2.65 0.59 -18.24
C ASP A 100 2.68 2.12 -18.42
N LEU A 101 3.54 2.59 -19.34
CA LEU A 101 3.68 3.98 -19.74
C LEU A 101 2.37 4.57 -20.27
N GLU A 102 1.50 3.77 -20.89
CA GLU A 102 0.20 4.24 -21.36
C GLU A 102 -0.69 4.73 -20.20
N TYR A 103 -0.78 3.97 -19.12
CA TYR A 103 -1.55 4.37 -17.93
C TYR A 103 -0.95 5.59 -17.23
N ALA A 104 0.38 5.64 -17.11
CA ALA A 104 1.06 6.80 -16.55
C ALA A 104 0.84 8.05 -17.42
N ARG A 105 0.80 7.91 -18.75
CA ARG A 105 0.43 8.99 -19.68
C ARG A 105 -1.03 9.40 -19.54
N LEU A 106 -1.95 8.46 -19.33
CA LEU A 106 -3.34 8.79 -19.02
C LEU A 106 -3.43 9.65 -17.76
N ALA A 107 -2.71 9.29 -16.69
CA ALA A 107 -2.54 10.15 -15.52
C ALA A 107 -2.02 11.53 -15.90
N GLU A 108 -1.02 11.59 -16.77
CA GLU A 108 -0.43 12.84 -17.22
C GLU A 108 -1.37 13.76 -17.98
N GLU A 109 -2.17 13.21 -18.88
CA GLU A 109 -3.01 13.95 -19.80
C GLU A 109 -4.41 14.26 -19.22
N HIS A 110 -4.91 13.39 -18.34
CA HIS A 110 -6.30 13.39 -17.86
C HIS A 110 -6.45 13.74 -16.38
N SER A 111 -5.39 14.18 -15.69
CA SER A 111 -5.47 14.57 -14.29
C SER A 111 -6.56 15.61 -14.03
N ASP A 112 -7.58 15.21 -13.27
CA ASP A 112 -8.65 16.08 -12.79
C ASP A 112 -8.13 17.01 -11.69
N ARG A 113 -7.14 16.54 -10.91
CA ARG A 113 -6.54 17.23 -9.77
C ARG A 113 -5.02 17.13 -9.80
N ASN A 114 -4.33 18.25 -9.68
CA ASN A 114 -2.89 18.31 -9.45
C ASN A 114 -2.67 18.83 -8.03
N ILE A 115 -2.18 17.95 -7.17
CA ILE A 115 -1.85 18.22 -5.77
C ILE A 115 -0.34 18.46 -5.73
N THR A 116 0.07 19.57 -5.12
CA THR A 116 1.46 19.87 -4.82
C THR A 116 1.61 19.96 -3.31
N ILE A 117 2.52 19.16 -2.76
CA ILE A 117 2.92 19.18 -1.35
C ILE A 117 4.36 19.67 -1.33
N GLU A 118 4.60 20.78 -0.65
CA GLU A 118 5.91 21.43 -0.59
C GLU A 118 6.28 21.67 0.88
N VAL A 119 7.41 21.12 1.30
CA VAL A 119 7.95 21.27 2.65
C VAL A 119 9.28 22.00 2.56
N ASN A 120 9.33 23.22 3.10
CA ASN A 120 10.49 24.10 2.99
C ASN A 120 11.66 23.60 3.85
N GLU A 121 12.87 24.09 3.53
CA GLU A 121 14.10 23.76 4.24
C GLU A 121 13.96 23.95 5.75
N GLY A 122 14.34 22.92 6.51
CA GLY A 122 14.26 22.88 7.98
C GLY A 122 12.84 22.73 8.57
N GLU A 123 11.78 22.69 7.76
CA GLU A 123 10.43 22.43 8.25
C GLU A 123 10.17 20.94 8.49
N SER A 124 9.25 20.64 9.40
CA SER A 124 8.71 19.30 9.61
C SER A 124 7.20 19.33 9.50
N LYS A 125 6.62 18.48 8.65
CA LYS A 125 5.17 18.38 8.40
C LYS A 125 4.69 16.95 8.59
N ASN A 126 3.49 16.82 9.16
CA ASN A 126 2.75 15.56 9.23
C ASN A 126 1.37 15.82 8.62
N LEU A 127 1.14 15.29 7.42
CA LEU A 127 -0.01 15.60 6.59
C LEU A 127 -0.83 14.33 6.31
N ARG A 128 -2.14 14.48 6.21
CA ARG A 128 -3.07 13.41 5.83
C ARG A 128 -3.93 13.87 4.65
N ILE A 129 -3.97 13.07 3.60
CA ILE A 129 -4.82 13.32 2.45
C ILE A 129 -5.73 12.12 2.19
N ALA A 130 -6.99 12.39 1.87
CA ALA A 130 -7.94 11.40 1.39
C ALA A 130 -8.24 11.64 -0.09
N LEU A 131 -8.12 10.61 -0.90
CA LEU A 131 -8.42 10.62 -2.32
C LEU A 131 -9.60 9.72 -2.60
N SER A 132 -10.59 10.24 -3.31
CA SER A 132 -11.78 9.47 -3.60
C SER A 132 -12.38 9.68 -4.97
N ASP A 133 -12.77 8.55 -5.55
CA ASP A 133 -13.57 8.39 -6.76
C ASP A 133 -15.08 8.24 -6.44
N PHE A 134 -15.58 8.90 -5.38
CA PHE A 134 -17.03 8.99 -5.13
C PHE A 134 -17.77 9.51 -6.36
N HIS A 135 -18.75 8.73 -6.83
CA HIS A 135 -19.67 9.06 -7.93
C HIS A 135 -19.04 9.23 -9.32
N ALA A 136 -17.72 9.41 -9.42
CA ALA A 136 -17.01 9.56 -10.68
C ALA A 136 -15.52 9.16 -10.55
N PRO A 137 -14.91 8.67 -11.65
CA PRO A 137 -13.49 8.29 -11.65
C PRO A 137 -12.58 9.47 -11.28
N LEU A 138 -11.62 9.22 -10.39
CA LEU A 138 -10.61 10.18 -9.98
C LEU A 138 -9.30 9.90 -10.73
N VAL A 139 -8.85 10.88 -11.52
CA VAL A 139 -7.47 10.91 -12.03
C VAL A 139 -6.71 12.03 -11.31
N SER A 140 -5.64 11.67 -10.61
CA SER A 140 -4.89 12.61 -9.77
C SER A 140 -3.38 12.57 -10.04
N LYS A 141 -2.74 13.71 -9.79
CA LYS A 141 -1.29 13.83 -9.69
C LYS A 141 -0.94 14.38 -8.32
N ILE A 142 0.08 13.81 -7.71
CA ILE A 142 0.64 14.30 -6.45
C ILE A 142 2.12 14.58 -6.68
N ASN A 143 2.52 15.84 -6.59
CA ASN A 143 3.92 16.24 -6.66
C ASN A 143 4.37 16.63 -5.26
N ILE A 144 5.32 15.90 -4.71
CA ILE A 144 5.83 16.03 -3.35
C ILE A 144 7.26 16.51 -3.44
N ILE A 145 7.54 17.67 -2.88
CA ILE A 145 8.87 18.28 -2.83
C ILE A 145 9.23 18.48 -1.35
N VAL A 146 10.28 17.79 -0.92
CA VAL A 146 10.81 17.91 0.44
C VAL A 146 12.21 18.47 0.33
N HIS A 147 12.35 19.73 0.72
CA HIS A 147 13.59 20.48 0.57
C HIS A 147 14.67 20.00 1.54
N LYS A 148 15.89 20.50 1.31
CA LYS A 148 17.08 20.15 2.10
C LYS A 148 16.79 20.14 3.60
N GLY A 149 17.18 19.07 4.28
CA GLY A 149 17.04 18.92 5.74
C GLY A 149 15.60 18.96 6.27
N ALA A 150 14.58 19.00 5.40
CA ALA A 150 13.18 19.02 5.81
C ALA A 150 12.65 17.60 6.08
N SER A 151 11.55 17.52 6.83
CA SER A 151 10.92 16.26 7.20
C SER A 151 9.45 16.23 6.80
N LEU A 152 9.01 15.17 6.13
CA LEU A 152 7.62 14.94 5.78
C LEU A 152 7.16 13.56 6.25
N LYS A 153 6.02 13.53 6.94
CA LYS A 153 5.21 12.34 7.10
C LYS A 153 3.88 12.55 6.38
N LEU A 154 3.55 11.69 5.44
CA LEU A 154 2.35 11.78 4.63
C LEU A 154 1.54 10.49 4.76
N PHE A 155 0.25 10.61 5.10
CA PHE A 155 -0.71 9.53 5.00
C PHE A 155 -1.64 9.78 3.81
N GLU A 156 -1.64 8.86 2.85
CA GLU A 156 -2.53 8.86 1.69
C GLU A 156 -3.58 7.76 1.86
N LEU A 157 -4.85 8.16 1.93
CA LEU A 157 -5.98 7.24 2.03
C LEU A 157 -6.80 7.24 0.74
N PHE A 158 -6.78 6.14 -0.01
CA PHE A 158 -7.64 5.93 -1.17
C PHE A 158 -8.92 5.21 -0.74
N ILE A 159 -10.08 5.79 -1.05
CA ILE A 159 -11.40 5.29 -0.63
C ILE A 159 -12.44 5.51 -1.73
N SER A 160 -13.48 4.67 -1.79
CA SER A 160 -14.56 4.80 -2.78
C SER A 160 -15.91 4.30 -2.26
N ASP A 161 -16.99 4.62 -2.99
CA ASP A 161 -18.31 4.01 -2.84
C ASP A 161 -18.34 2.68 -3.63
N SER A 162 -18.64 1.58 -2.96
CA SER A 162 -18.67 0.23 -3.56
C SER A 162 -19.87 -0.04 -4.46
N GLY A 163 -20.84 0.87 -4.55
CA GLY A 163 -22.07 0.64 -5.30
C GLY A 163 -21.92 0.60 -6.82
N LYS A 164 -20.85 1.19 -7.38
CA LYS A 164 -20.66 1.30 -8.83
C LYS A 164 -19.22 1.02 -9.26
N PRO A 165 -19.01 0.43 -10.46
CA PRO A 165 -17.69 0.36 -11.06
C PRO A 165 -17.08 1.74 -11.22
N SER A 166 -15.84 1.91 -10.76
CA SER A 166 -15.12 3.17 -10.82
C SER A 166 -13.62 2.94 -10.93
N ILE A 167 -12.86 4.01 -11.15
CA ILE A 167 -11.41 4.00 -11.26
C ILE A 167 -10.83 5.08 -10.38
N ASN A 168 -9.79 4.69 -9.65
CA ASN A 168 -8.84 5.62 -9.04
C ASN A 168 -7.50 5.48 -9.75
N LEU A 169 -7.04 6.53 -10.41
CA LEU A 169 -5.76 6.57 -11.12
C LEU A 169 -4.91 7.70 -10.56
N SER A 170 -3.77 7.37 -9.95
CA SER A 170 -2.85 8.36 -9.37
C SER A 170 -1.45 8.26 -9.95
N LEU A 171 -0.81 9.41 -10.13
CA LEU A 171 0.62 9.53 -10.42
C LEU A 171 1.29 10.39 -9.35
N ASN A 172 2.08 9.76 -8.51
CA ASN A 172 2.80 10.38 -7.41
C ASN A 172 4.27 10.58 -7.83
N ARG A 173 4.82 11.77 -7.55
CA ARG A 173 6.22 12.11 -7.78
C ARG A 173 6.81 12.72 -6.53
N LEU A 174 7.77 12.03 -5.92
CA LEU A 174 8.55 12.51 -4.79
C LEU A 174 9.92 13.00 -5.27
N THR A 175 10.28 14.20 -4.82
CA THR A 175 11.65 14.73 -4.82
C THR A 175 12.08 14.93 -3.37
N ALA A 176 13.02 14.10 -2.91
CA ALA A 176 13.64 14.18 -1.59
C ALA A 176 15.04 14.77 -1.75
N GLU A 177 15.22 16.03 -1.33
CA GLU A 177 16.49 16.75 -1.44
C GLU A 177 17.50 16.30 -0.36
N GLU A 178 18.71 16.89 -0.38
CA GLU A 178 19.81 16.49 0.48
C GLU A 178 19.41 16.50 1.96
N ASP A 179 19.84 15.48 2.72
CA ASP A 179 19.58 15.35 4.16
C ASP A 179 18.08 15.37 4.56
N SER A 180 17.13 15.25 3.61
CA SER A 180 15.69 15.21 3.90
C SER A 180 15.24 13.85 4.47
N THR A 181 14.15 13.85 5.24
CA THR A 181 13.53 12.63 5.77
C THR A 181 12.06 12.56 5.36
N VAL A 182 11.64 11.46 4.75
CA VAL A 182 10.28 11.29 4.23
C VAL A 182 9.71 9.94 4.65
N GLU A 183 8.51 9.92 5.21
CA GLU A 183 7.70 8.72 5.37
C GLU A 183 6.35 8.91 4.68
N ILE A 184 6.03 8.03 3.72
CA ILE A 184 4.75 8.01 3.04
C ILE A 184 4.04 6.70 3.38
N ASN A 185 2.83 6.81 3.92
CA ASN A 185 1.95 5.70 4.25
C ASN A 185 0.76 5.72 3.29
N VAL A 186 0.74 4.81 2.32
CA VAL A 186 -0.32 4.72 1.31
C VAL A 186 -1.24 3.55 1.65
N LEU A 187 -2.53 3.85 1.85
CA LEU A 187 -3.56 2.87 2.13
C LEU A 187 -4.58 2.82 0.99
N HIS A 188 -4.56 1.72 0.24
CA HIS A 188 -5.57 1.41 -0.77
C HIS A 188 -6.74 0.68 -0.12
N ASN A 189 -7.76 1.44 0.28
CA ASN A 189 -9.00 1.00 0.93
C ASN A 189 -10.23 1.30 0.06
N GLU A 190 -10.07 1.30 -1.26
CA GLU A 190 -11.17 1.50 -2.21
C GLU A 190 -12.20 0.35 -2.10
N GLY A 191 -13.44 0.63 -2.47
CA GLY A 191 -14.53 -0.35 -2.50
C GLY A 191 -14.30 -1.48 -3.50
N ALA A 192 -15.02 -2.59 -3.30
CA ALA A 192 -14.84 -3.84 -4.07
C ALA A 192 -15.21 -3.76 -5.57
N SER A 193 -15.78 -2.64 -6.01
CA SER A 193 -16.14 -2.36 -7.41
C SER A 193 -15.13 -1.45 -8.13
N THR A 194 -14.17 -0.85 -7.40
CA THR A 194 -13.19 0.09 -7.96
C THR A 194 -11.95 -0.63 -8.47
N ASN A 195 -11.45 -0.25 -9.64
CA ASN A 195 -10.10 -0.60 -10.08
C ASN A 195 -9.12 0.51 -9.68
N SER A 196 -8.01 0.15 -9.03
CA SER A 196 -6.99 1.09 -8.57
C SER A 196 -5.75 1.01 -9.46
N LEU A 197 -5.24 2.15 -9.89
CA LEU A 197 -4.04 2.28 -10.72
C LEU A 197 -3.12 3.34 -10.10
N HIS A 198 -2.11 2.88 -9.37
CA HIS A 198 -1.19 3.75 -8.65
C HIS A 198 0.20 3.71 -9.27
N PHE A 199 0.67 4.86 -9.73
CA PHE A 199 2.01 5.05 -10.26
C PHE A 199 2.78 5.97 -9.33
N SER A 200 4.01 5.59 -8.97
CA SER A 200 4.87 6.39 -8.11
C SER A 200 6.28 6.47 -8.69
N GLU A 201 6.89 7.64 -8.58
CA GLU A 201 8.29 7.90 -8.88
C GLU A 201 8.92 8.63 -7.70
N SER A 202 10.00 8.09 -7.14
CA SER A 202 10.75 8.72 -6.05
C SER A 202 12.18 9.01 -6.47
N ASN A 203 12.61 10.26 -6.33
CA ASN A 203 13.97 10.69 -6.62
C ASN A 203 14.66 11.13 -5.32
N LEU A 204 15.77 10.46 -4.98
CA LEU A 204 16.48 10.64 -3.71
C LEU A 204 17.85 11.28 -3.94
N ALA A 205 18.07 12.44 -3.32
CA ALA A 205 19.36 13.11 -3.27
C ALA A 205 20.24 12.59 -2.12
N ARG A 206 21.44 13.15 -2.00
CA ARG A 206 22.47 12.74 -1.04
C ARG A 206 21.95 12.69 0.39
N ASN A 207 22.26 11.63 1.13
CA ASN A 207 21.86 11.39 2.52
C ASN A 207 20.33 11.45 2.80
N SER A 208 19.49 11.55 1.77
CA SER A 208 18.04 11.55 1.97
C SER A 208 17.57 10.18 2.46
N ARG A 209 16.54 10.18 3.31
CA ARG A 209 15.95 8.97 3.89
C ARG A 209 14.48 8.90 3.56
N VAL A 210 14.08 7.90 2.78
CA VAL A 210 12.67 7.71 2.39
C VAL A 210 12.18 6.36 2.85
N LYS A 211 11.01 6.36 3.49
CA LYS A 211 10.24 5.16 3.81
C LYS A 211 8.90 5.21 3.11
N LEU A 212 8.61 4.20 2.31
CA LEU A 212 7.32 4.01 1.65
C LEU A 212 6.63 2.77 2.22
N ASN A 213 5.56 2.98 2.97
CA ASN A 213 4.68 1.93 3.40
C ASN A 213 3.45 1.89 2.48
N THR A 214 3.09 0.72 1.96
CA THR A 214 1.90 0.55 1.12
C THR A 214 1.06 -0.61 1.64
N ALA A 215 -0.24 -0.42 1.79
CA ALA A 215 -1.17 -1.48 2.14
C ALA A 215 -2.27 -1.60 1.09
N LEU A 216 -2.32 -2.75 0.41
CA LEU A 216 -3.34 -3.12 -0.58
C LEU A 216 -4.39 -4.01 0.06
N ILE A 217 -5.51 -3.41 0.46
CA ILE A 217 -6.57 -4.10 1.23
C ILE A 217 -7.97 -3.88 0.64
N GLY A 218 -8.15 -2.91 -0.24
CA GLY A 218 -9.39 -2.65 -0.97
C GLY A 218 -9.34 -3.03 -2.44
N SER A 219 -10.22 -2.41 -3.23
CA SER A 219 -10.38 -2.52 -4.69
C SER A 219 -10.82 -3.88 -5.22
N LYS A 220 -11.40 -3.91 -6.42
CA LYS A 220 -11.58 -5.14 -7.21
C LYS A 220 -10.24 -5.64 -7.72
N SER A 221 -9.41 -4.74 -8.21
CA SER A 221 -8.09 -5.04 -8.74
C SER A 221 -7.20 -3.82 -8.65
N SER A 222 -5.92 -4.02 -8.37
CA SER A 222 -4.92 -2.95 -8.24
C SER A 222 -3.75 -3.19 -9.18
N ILE A 223 -3.36 -2.15 -9.92
CA ILE A 223 -2.07 -2.05 -10.61
C ILE A 223 -1.23 -1.03 -9.86
N VAL A 224 -0.09 -1.44 -9.31
CA VAL A 224 0.85 -0.55 -8.63
C VAL A 224 2.19 -0.62 -9.37
N ARG A 225 2.73 0.55 -9.71
CA ARG A 225 4.03 0.70 -10.38
C ARG A 225 4.86 1.73 -9.64
N ASN A 226 5.91 1.28 -8.99
CA ASN A 226 6.82 2.15 -8.24
C ASN A 226 8.20 2.18 -8.89
N LEU A 227 8.71 3.39 -9.13
CA LEU A 227 10.07 3.64 -9.59
C LEU A 227 10.84 4.40 -8.51
N PHE A 228 12.00 3.88 -8.14
CA PHE A 228 12.84 4.47 -7.10
C PHE A 228 14.23 4.79 -7.69
N PHE A 229 14.53 6.08 -7.82
CA PHE A 229 15.83 6.58 -8.26
C PHE A 229 16.64 7.00 -7.04
N ILE A 230 17.55 6.11 -6.61
CA ILE A 230 18.38 6.27 -5.43
C ILE A 230 19.76 6.78 -5.91
N GLU A 231 19.78 8.05 -6.30
CA GLU A 231 20.90 8.68 -7.02
C GLU A 231 21.93 9.31 -6.08
N GLY A 232 21.49 9.74 -4.89
CA GLY A 232 22.34 10.38 -3.90
C GLY A 232 23.30 9.43 -3.20
N GLU A 233 24.54 9.90 -2.99
CA GLU A 233 25.48 9.26 -2.08
C GLU A 233 24.86 9.12 -0.67
N GLY A 234 24.96 7.95 -0.04
CA GLY A 234 24.40 7.69 1.27
C GLY A 234 22.87 7.71 1.36
N ALA A 235 22.15 7.81 0.22
CA ALA A 235 20.70 7.81 0.20
C ALA A 235 20.12 6.46 0.68
N TYR A 236 19.03 6.51 1.43
CA TYR A 236 18.37 5.34 2.01
C TYR A 236 16.91 5.27 1.58
N PHE A 237 16.51 4.14 1.01
CA PHE A 237 15.13 3.85 0.65
C PHE A 237 14.67 2.54 1.29
N GLU A 238 13.55 2.60 2.01
CA GLU A 238 12.88 1.43 2.58
C GLU A 238 11.44 1.34 2.06
N MET A 239 11.10 0.22 1.44
CA MET A 239 9.77 -0.12 1.01
C MET A 239 9.22 -1.24 1.88
N ASN A 240 8.01 -1.05 2.40
CA ASN A 240 7.28 -2.03 3.18
C ASN A 240 5.86 -2.16 2.61
N SER A 241 5.56 -3.29 1.97
CA SER A 241 4.27 -3.52 1.33
C SER A 241 3.51 -4.67 2.01
N SER A 242 2.26 -4.43 2.38
CA SER A 242 1.33 -5.43 2.91
C SER A 242 0.14 -5.58 1.95
N MET A 243 -0.25 -6.81 1.65
CA MET A 243 -1.37 -7.10 0.75
C MET A 243 -2.32 -8.12 1.36
N LEU A 244 -3.60 -7.83 1.32
CA LEU A 244 -4.67 -8.73 1.74
C LEU A 244 -5.64 -8.91 0.57
N ALA A 245 -5.61 -10.07 -0.10
CA ALA A 245 -6.45 -10.35 -1.25
C ALA A 245 -7.41 -11.52 -0.97
N SER A 246 -8.71 -11.31 -1.16
CA SER A 246 -9.75 -12.35 -1.00
C SER A 246 -10.69 -12.36 -2.20
N LYS A 247 -11.68 -13.27 -2.22
CA LYS A 247 -12.67 -13.40 -3.31
C LYS A 247 -11.99 -13.51 -4.67
N GLU A 248 -12.30 -12.63 -5.62
CA GLU A 248 -11.69 -12.55 -6.94
C GLU A 248 -10.71 -11.37 -7.09
N GLN A 249 -10.24 -10.79 -5.98
CA GLN A 249 -9.32 -9.65 -6.02
C GLN A 249 -8.01 -10.00 -6.72
N LYS A 250 -7.48 -9.03 -7.48
CA LYS A 250 -6.21 -9.20 -8.20
C LYS A 250 -5.28 -8.01 -7.97
N PHE A 251 -4.06 -8.29 -7.50
CA PHE A 251 -3.03 -7.26 -7.32
C PHE A 251 -1.85 -7.52 -8.26
N ASP A 252 -1.44 -6.49 -8.98
CA ASP A 252 -0.28 -6.51 -9.87
C ASP A 252 0.65 -5.39 -9.43
N VAL A 253 1.77 -5.75 -8.82
CA VAL A 253 2.71 -4.82 -8.21
C VAL A 253 4.07 -4.98 -8.85
N LEU A 254 4.61 -3.87 -9.35
CA LEU A 254 5.97 -3.77 -9.83
C LEU A 254 6.70 -2.70 -9.05
N ASN A 255 7.80 -3.09 -8.40
CA ASN A 255 8.72 -2.18 -7.75
C ASN A 255 10.05 -2.21 -8.50
N ASN A 256 10.59 -1.06 -8.83
CA ASN A 256 11.83 -0.97 -9.61
C ASN A 256 12.75 0.09 -9.01
N SER A 257 13.80 -0.38 -8.35
CA SER A 257 14.85 0.49 -7.81
C SER A 257 16.04 0.56 -8.75
N LEU A 258 16.61 1.76 -8.89
CA LEU A 258 17.90 1.99 -9.52
C LEU A 258 18.82 2.70 -8.53
N ASN A 259 19.79 1.97 -8.01
CA ASN A 259 20.79 2.44 -7.07
C ASN A 259 22.00 2.95 -7.85
N SER A 260 22.23 4.26 -7.82
CA SER A 260 23.35 4.89 -8.54
C SER A 260 24.26 5.71 -7.64
N GLY A 261 23.79 6.12 -6.45
CA GLY A 261 24.62 6.76 -5.45
C GLY A 261 25.54 5.78 -4.74
N LYS A 262 26.78 6.18 -4.47
CA LYS A 262 27.70 5.41 -3.60
C LYS A 262 27.12 5.28 -2.20
N GLU A 263 27.39 4.17 -1.53
CA GLU A 263 26.89 3.87 -0.18
C GLU A 263 25.36 3.91 -0.04
N SER A 264 24.63 3.97 -1.15
CA SER A 264 23.17 4.00 -1.13
C SER A 264 22.59 2.66 -0.71
N THR A 265 21.38 2.71 -0.17
CA THR A 265 20.73 1.55 0.42
C THR A 265 19.28 1.42 -0.04
N TYR A 266 18.90 0.23 -0.50
CA TYR A 266 17.54 -0.18 -0.81
C TYR A 266 17.14 -1.40 0.02
N PHE A 267 16.02 -1.30 0.74
CA PHE A 267 15.37 -2.40 1.43
C PHE A 267 13.93 -2.53 0.96
N GLY A 268 13.56 -3.66 0.36
CA GLY A 268 12.17 -4.01 0.04
C GLY A 268 11.70 -5.20 0.86
N ASP A 269 10.59 -5.05 1.61
CA ASP A 269 9.87 -6.15 2.26
C ASP A 269 8.41 -6.15 1.79
N VAL A 270 8.00 -7.22 1.12
CA VAL A 270 6.63 -7.43 0.64
C VAL A 270 6.03 -8.63 1.33
N ARG A 271 4.86 -8.44 1.94
CA ARG A 271 4.06 -9.51 2.56
C ARG A 271 2.67 -9.55 1.93
N ALA A 272 2.26 -10.73 1.47
CA ALA A 272 0.94 -10.94 0.90
C ALA A 272 0.19 -12.08 1.60
N VAL A 273 -1.09 -11.87 1.84
CA VAL A 273 -2.04 -12.91 2.27
C VAL A 273 -3.08 -13.03 1.18
N LEU A 274 -3.28 -14.25 0.67
CA LEU A 274 -4.22 -14.53 -0.40
C LEU A 274 -5.18 -15.64 0.02
N SER A 275 -6.48 -15.40 -0.12
CA SER A 275 -7.53 -16.38 0.15
C SER A 275 -8.51 -16.53 -1.00
N GLU A 276 -9.28 -17.62 -0.96
CA GLU A 276 -10.33 -17.91 -1.95
C GLU A 276 -9.76 -18.00 -3.37
N SER A 277 -10.25 -17.20 -4.33
CA SER A 277 -9.79 -17.23 -5.73
C SER A 277 -8.91 -16.02 -6.08
N SER A 278 -8.35 -15.35 -5.09
CA SER A 278 -7.59 -14.13 -5.30
C SER A 278 -6.22 -14.42 -5.93
N ALA A 279 -5.66 -13.40 -6.58
CA ALA A 279 -4.36 -13.52 -7.22
C ALA A 279 -3.47 -12.30 -6.96
N ALA A 280 -2.17 -12.54 -6.80
CA ALA A 280 -1.18 -11.47 -6.78
C ALA A 280 0.00 -11.80 -7.71
N PHE A 281 0.45 -10.79 -8.43
CA PHE A 281 1.66 -10.82 -9.24
C PHE A 281 2.60 -9.74 -8.72
N LEU A 282 3.76 -10.17 -8.20
CA LEU A 282 4.75 -9.34 -7.54
C LEU A 282 6.04 -9.39 -8.34
N LYS A 283 6.53 -8.23 -8.75
CA LYS A 283 7.75 -8.08 -9.52
C LYS A 283 8.63 -6.99 -8.90
N ASP A 284 9.60 -7.42 -8.10
CA ASP A 284 10.60 -6.53 -7.52
C ASP A 284 11.91 -6.59 -8.31
N MET A 285 12.30 -5.45 -8.88
CA MET A 285 13.55 -5.30 -9.62
C MET A 285 14.48 -4.33 -8.88
N SER A 286 15.76 -4.68 -8.81
CA SER A 286 16.79 -3.76 -8.31
C SER A 286 18.01 -3.73 -9.22
N GLY A 287 18.28 -2.57 -9.79
CA GLY A 287 19.49 -2.27 -10.52
C GLY A 287 20.54 -1.61 -9.62
N ILE A 288 21.81 -1.99 -9.80
CA ILE A 288 22.96 -1.27 -9.27
C ILE A 288 23.81 -0.79 -10.46
N SER A 289 23.98 0.52 -10.56
CA SER A 289 24.73 1.16 -11.64
C SER A 289 26.24 0.97 -11.47
N PRO A 290 27.03 1.03 -12.57
CA PRO A 290 28.48 1.11 -12.47
C PRO A 290 28.93 2.29 -11.61
N HIS A 291 30.04 2.14 -10.88
CA HIS A 291 30.63 3.13 -9.99
C HIS A 291 29.79 3.48 -8.75
N ALA A 292 28.70 2.75 -8.49
CA ALA A 292 27.92 2.85 -7.27
C ALA A 292 28.52 1.94 -6.18
N ASP A 293 29.72 2.30 -5.72
CA ASP A 293 30.46 1.54 -4.70
C ASP A 293 29.69 1.46 -3.38
N ASP A 294 29.86 0.35 -2.65
CA ASP A 294 29.34 0.12 -1.31
C ASP A 294 27.80 0.15 -1.19
N VAL A 295 27.11 -0.05 -2.32
CA VAL A 295 25.64 -0.16 -2.35
C VAL A 295 25.16 -1.40 -1.60
N LYS A 296 24.04 -1.24 -0.91
CA LYS A 296 23.32 -2.29 -0.18
C LYS A 296 21.91 -2.43 -0.73
N ALA A 297 21.55 -3.59 -1.28
CA ALA A 297 20.22 -3.83 -1.83
C ALA A 297 19.65 -5.17 -1.32
N TYR A 298 18.48 -5.13 -0.68
CA TYR A 298 17.84 -6.31 -0.12
C TYR A 298 16.38 -6.38 -0.55
N ILE A 299 15.95 -7.52 -1.09
CA ILE A 299 14.55 -7.80 -1.44
C ILE A 299 14.08 -9.02 -0.63
N LYS A 300 12.94 -8.89 0.03
CA LYS A 300 12.29 -9.97 0.77
C LYS A 300 10.81 -10.01 0.46
N GLU A 301 10.38 -11.07 -0.21
CA GLU A 301 8.99 -11.29 -0.57
C GLU A 301 8.47 -12.54 0.16
N ARG A 302 7.32 -12.42 0.82
CA ARG A 302 6.67 -13.53 1.51
C ARG A 302 5.17 -13.55 1.21
N ALA A 303 4.64 -14.71 0.86
CA ALA A 303 3.22 -14.88 0.65
C ALA A 303 2.66 -16.05 1.46
N MET A 304 1.53 -15.81 2.12
CA MET A 304 0.72 -16.83 2.77
C MET A 304 -0.53 -17.10 1.92
N ILE A 305 -0.78 -18.38 1.61
CA ILE A 305 -1.89 -18.82 0.78
C ILE A 305 -2.90 -19.57 1.66
N ILE A 306 -4.16 -19.16 1.60
CA ILE A 306 -5.28 -19.76 2.34
C ILE A 306 -6.20 -20.45 1.34
N GLY A 307 -6.23 -21.79 1.41
CA GLY A 307 -7.01 -22.63 0.51
C GLY A 307 -6.32 -22.90 -0.83
N GLU A 308 -7.01 -23.66 -1.69
CA GLU A 308 -6.38 -24.28 -2.87
C GLU A 308 -6.47 -23.43 -4.15
N ARG A 309 -7.27 -22.36 -4.16
CA ARG A 309 -7.58 -21.58 -5.37
C ARG A 309 -6.79 -20.28 -5.50
N ALA A 310 -6.28 -19.74 -4.39
CA ALA A 310 -5.50 -18.51 -4.39
C ALA A 310 -4.14 -18.72 -5.08
N ARG A 311 -3.64 -17.70 -5.78
CA ARG A 311 -2.42 -17.79 -6.59
C ARG A 311 -1.51 -16.59 -6.38
N VAL A 312 -0.23 -16.83 -6.13
CA VAL A 312 0.79 -15.79 -6.09
C VAL A 312 1.94 -16.15 -7.00
N SER A 313 2.40 -15.16 -7.76
CA SER A 313 3.60 -15.24 -8.58
C SER A 313 4.55 -14.14 -8.14
N MET A 314 5.77 -14.51 -7.73
CA MET A 314 6.82 -13.62 -7.28
C MET A 314 8.01 -13.72 -8.24
N LEU A 315 8.45 -12.59 -8.77
CA LEU A 315 9.55 -12.50 -9.73
C LEU A 315 10.57 -11.43 -9.28
N PRO A 316 11.35 -11.69 -8.22
CA PRO A 316 12.43 -10.79 -7.83
C PRO A 316 13.59 -10.91 -8.82
N ASP A 317 14.11 -9.78 -9.28
CA ASP A 317 15.24 -9.71 -10.22
C ASP A 317 16.26 -8.65 -9.77
N MET A 318 17.54 -8.93 -9.98
CA MET A 318 18.63 -8.01 -9.66
C MET A 318 19.63 -7.90 -10.80
N SER A 319 19.94 -6.68 -11.20
CA SER A 319 20.96 -6.37 -12.21
C SER A 319 22.09 -5.60 -11.55
N ILE A 320 23.21 -6.29 -11.30
CA ILE A 320 24.35 -5.75 -10.55
C ILE A 320 25.48 -5.46 -11.52
N ASN A 321 25.79 -4.18 -11.73
CA ASN A 321 26.88 -3.73 -12.61
C ASN A 321 28.05 -3.10 -11.83
N GLU A 322 28.22 -3.48 -10.57
CA GLU A 322 29.32 -3.05 -9.70
C GLU A 322 29.81 -4.24 -8.85
N ASN A 323 31.12 -4.30 -8.59
CA ASN A 323 31.76 -5.40 -7.88
C ASN A 323 31.65 -5.25 -6.36
N ASN A 324 31.80 -4.03 -5.83
CA ASN A 324 31.82 -3.78 -4.40
C ASN A 324 30.43 -3.47 -3.85
N VAL A 325 29.58 -4.49 -3.74
CA VAL A 325 28.18 -4.34 -3.29
C VAL A 325 27.74 -5.46 -2.35
N LYS A 326 26.66 -5.22 -1.60
CA LYS A 326 25.92 -6.25 -0.87
C LYS A 326 24.50 -6.32 -1.40
N ALA A 327 24.20 -7.39 -2.13
CA ALA A 327 22.93 -7.57 -2.80
C ALA A 327 22.35 -8.95 -2.49
N THR A 328 21.11 -9.01 -2.01
CA THR A 328 20.40 -10.28 -1.79
C THR A 328 18.92 -10.15 -2.11
N HIS A 329 18.33 -11.19 -2.66
CA HIS A 329 16.88 -11.31 -2.78
C HIS A 329 16.39 -12.64 -2.19
N SER A 330 15.15 -12.66 -1.72
CA SER A 330 14.47 -13.87 -1.26
C SER A 330 12.98 -13.76 -1.54
N ALA A 331 12.39 -14.84 -2.05
CA ALA A 331 10.96 -14.96 -2.25
C ALA A 331 10.50 -16.32 -1.74
N ALA A 332 9.46 -16.34 -0.91
CA ALA A 332 8.90 -17.57 -0.37
C ALA A 332 7.37 -17.49 -0.31
N SER A 333 6.70 -18.55 -0.74
CA SER A 333 5.28 -18.74 -0.53
C SER A 333 5.04 -20.03 0.26
N ALA A 334 4.06 -19.99 1.15
CA ALA A 334 3.65 -21.15 1.93
C ALA A 334 2.12 -21.14 2.12
N PRO A 335 1.48 -22.32 2.22
CA PRO A 335 0.12 -22.39 2.74
C PRO A 335 0.11 -21.92 4.21
N ILE A 336 -1.07 -21.53 4.70
CA ILE A 336 -1.26 -21.28 6.13
C ILE A 336 -0.93 -22.54 6.95
N ASP A 337 -0.33 -22.33 8.13
CA ASP A 337 0.09 -23.42 9.03
C ASP A 337 -1.14 -24.11 9.67
N THR A 338 -1.54 -25.24 9.11
CA THR A 338 -2.69 -26.01 9.57
C THR A 338 -2.44 -26.72 10.91
N GLU A 339 -1.19 -27.07 11.22
CA GLU A 339 -0.84 -27.66 12.52
C GLU A 339 -0.92 -26.60 13.62
N GLY A 340 -0.42 -25.40 13.35
CA GLY A 340 -0.57 -24.23 14.22
C GLY A 340 -2.04 -23.87 14.45
N ILE A 341 -2.86 -23.88 13.40
CA ILE A 341 -4.32 -23.67 13.53
C ILE A 341 -4.95 -24.74 14.41
N PHE A 342 -4.68 -26.03 14.16
CA PHE A 342 -5.22 -27.13 14.96
C PHE A 342 -4.82 -27.01 16.44
N TYR A 343 -3.57 -26.65 16.71
CA TYR A 343 -3.09 -26.41 18.06
C TYR A 343 -3.88 -25.28 18.74
N LEU A 344 -4.05 -24.14 18.08
CA LEU A 344 -4.83 -23.01 18.60
C LEU A 344 -6.29 -23.38 18.86
N MET A 345 -6.91 -24.16 17.94
CA MET A 345 -8.26 -24.66 18.11
C MET A 345 -8.40 -25.60 19.30
N SER A 346 -7.40 -26.45 19.56
CA SER A 346 -7.38 -27.33 20.74
C SER A 346 -7.34 -26.55 22.07
N ARG A 347 -6.94 -25.27 22.03
CA ARG A 347 -6.97 -24.34 23.17
C ARG A 347 -8.26 -23.53 23.27
N GLY A 348 -9.30 -23.91 22.53
CA GLY A 348 -10.63 -23.30 22.61
C GLY A 348 -10.90 -22.19 21.60
N LEU A 349 -9.95 -21.89 20.69
CA LEU A 349 -10.19 -20.93 19.62
C LEU A 349 -11.07 -21.51 18.51
N THR A 350 -11.95 -20.69 17.96
CA THR A 350 -12.59 -21.03 16.69
C THR A 350 -11.53 -21.09 15.59
N GLN A 351 -11.76 -21.89 14.54
CA GLN A 351 -10.87 -21.94 13.38
C GLN A 351 -10.54 -20.54 12.84
N HIS A 352 -11.57 -19.69 12.72
CA HIS A 352 -11.41 -18.34 12.22
C HIS A 352 -10.57 -17.45 13.15
N SER A 353 -10.76 -17.55 14.47
CA SER A 353 -9.93 -16.83 15.44
C SER A 353 -8.47 -17.30 15.40
N ALA A 354 -8.25 -18.60 15.23
CA ALA A 354 -6.91 -19.18 15.08
C ALA A 354 -6.22 -18.70 13.81
N GLU A 355 -6.92 -18.75 12.66
CA GLU A 355 -6.43 -18.22 11.37
C GLU A 355 -6.07 -16.74 11.48
N SER A 356 -6.95 -15.92 12.07
CA SER A 356 -6.72 -14.48 12.25
C SER A 356 -5.48 -14.21 13.10
N MET A 357 -5.28 -14.94 14.19
CA MET A 357 -4.08 -14.81 15.04
C MET A 357 -2.79 -15.16 14.28
N VAL A 358 -2.80 -16.25 13.50
CA VAL A 358 -1.64 -16.63 12.66
C VAL A 358 -1.34 -15.53 11.64
N LEU A 359 -2.37 -14.94 11.05
CA LEU A 359 -2.25 -13.91 10.02
C LEU A 359 -1.80 -12.56 10.58
N GLU A 360 -2.28 -12.18 11.75
CA GLU A 360 -1.76 -11.04 12.52
C GLU A 360 -0.29 -11.24 12.87
N GLY A 361 0.10 -12.43 13.36
CA GLY A 361 1.50 -12.76 13.59
C GLY A 361 2.34 -12.64 12.32
N PHE A 362 1.83 -13.15 11.19
CA PHE A 362 2.47 -13.04 9.89
C PHE A 362 2.59 -11.61 9.37
N LEU A 363 1.67 -10.70 9.66
CA LEU A 363 1.72 -9.30 9.20
C LEU A 363 2.30 -8.33 10.22
N SER A 364 2.43 -8.75 11.48
CA SER A 364 2.81 -7.92 12.64
C SER A 364 3.98 -6.99 12.37
N ASP A 365 5.12 -7.54 11.92
CA ASP A 365 6.34 -6.78 11.62
C ASP A 365 6.17 -5.78 10.46
N SER A 366 5.33 -6.08 9.46
CA SER A 366 5.04 -5.11 8.40
C SER A 366 4.10 -4.01 8.89
N VAL A 367 3.05 -4.36 9.64
CA VAL A 367 2.07 -3.41 10.18
C VAL A 367 2.69 -2.51 11.27
N SER A 368 3.59 -3.05 12.10
CA SER A 368 4.25 -2.27 13.16
C SER A 368 5.15 -1.17 12.61
N ARG A 369 5.70 -1.34 11.40
CA ARG A 369 6.56 -0.36 10.71
C ARG A 369 5.81 0.83 10.14
N ILE A 370 4.49 0.76 9.97
CA ILE A 370 3.66 1.87 9.53
C ILE A 370 3.55 2.85 10.70
N ASP A 371 3.90 4.12 10.57
CA ASP A 371 3.71 5.08 11.66
C ASP A 371 2.37 5.82 11.53
N GLU A 372 1.26 5.12 11.29
CA GLU A 372 -0.07 5.75 11.22
C GLU A 372 -1.11 4.83 11.87
N ALA A 373 -1.65 5.26 13.01
CA ALA A 373 -2.51 4.43 13.85
C ALA A 373 -3.83 4.06 13.16
N VAL A 374 -4.39 4.98 12.36
CA VAL A 374 -5.59 4.70 11.58
C VAL A 374 -5.31 3.65 10.52
N ALA A 375 -4.17 3.74 9.83
CA ALA A 375 -3.78 2.73 8.84
C ALA A 375 -3.65 1.34 9.46
N LYS A 376 -2.99 1.22 10.62
CA LYS A 376 -2.89 -0.06 11.36
C LYS A 376 -4.27 -0.63 11.69
N SER A 377 -5.15 0.22 12.22
CA SER A 377 -6.49 -0.19 12.64
C SER A 377 -7.32 -0.69 11.45
N ILE A 378 -7.27 0.01 10.31
CA ILE A 378 -7.98 -0.41 9.09
C ILE A 378 -7.40 -1.73 8.55
N ILE A 379 -6.07 -1.90 8.53
CA ILE A 379 -5.45 -3.16 8.08
C ILE A 379 -5.91 -4.34 8.96
N LEU A 380 -5.87 -4.18 10.29
CA LEU A 380 -6.33 -5.22 11.22
C LEU A 380 -7.81 -5.54 11.01
N ALA A 381 -8.66 -4.53 10.80
CA ALA A 381 -10.08 -4.73 10.48
C ALA A 381 -10.27 -5.61 9.24
N HIS A 382 -9.47 -5.38 8.20
CA HIS A 382 -9.53 -6.15 6.96
C HIS A 382 -9.01 -7.57 7.10
N ILE A 383 -8.05 -7.83 7.99
CA ILE A 383 -7.67 -9.20 8.35
C ILE A 383 -8.91 -9.92 8.85
N TYR A 384 -9.58 -9.38 9.87
CA TYR A 384 -10.79 -10.01 10.41
C TYR A 384 -11.90 -10.18 9.37
N GLU A 385 -12.23 -9.17 8.58
CA GLU A 385 -13.32 -9.26 7.58
C GLU A 385 -13.04 -10.33 6.52
N LYS A 386 -11.85 -10.33 5.93
CA LYS A 386 -11.54 -11.19 4.78
C LYS A 386 -11.38 -12.66 5.14
N ILE A 387 -11.13 -12.94 6.41
CA ILE A 387 -11.01 -14.31 6.92
C ILE A 387 -12.36 -14.77 7.50
N ARG A 388 -13.25 -13.87 7.97
CA ARG A 388 -14.51 -14.26 8.63
C ARG A 388 -15.66 -14.34 7.65
N LYS A 389 -16.18 -15.54 7.42
CA LYS A 389 -17.51 -15.74 6.79
C LYS A 389 -18.69 -15.42 7.73
N GLY A 390 -18.46 -14.75 8.87
CA GLY A 390 -19.46 -14.55 9.92
C GLY A 390 -19.32 -13.20 10.63
N SER A 391 -20.44 -12.65 11.08
CA SER A 391 -20.57 -11.33 11.70
C SER A 391 -19.70 -11.16 12.96
N PHE A 392 -19.09 -9.98 13.08
CA PHE A 392 -18.48 -9.49 14.31
C PHE A 392 -19.61 -9.08 15.29
N GLY A 393 -19.45 -9.40 16.57
CA GLY A 393 -20.43 -9.04 17.63
C GLY A 393 -20.43 -7.56 18.02
N SER A 394 -19.46 -6.78 17.53
CA SER A 394 -19.53 -5.33 17.44
C SER A 394 -19.67 -4.95 15.97
N THR A 395 -20.82 -4.40 15.61
CA THR A 395 -21.17 -3.95 14.27
C THR A 395 -20.07 -3.10 13.67
N VAL A 396 -19.26 -3.65 12.76
CA VAL A 396 -18.57 -2.83 11.76
C VAL A 396 -19.71 -2.28 10.90
N GLU A 397 -20.17 -1.07 11.21
CA GLU A 397 -21.30 -0.49 10.52
C GLU A 397 -20.93 -0.23 9.06
N ARG A 398 -21.60 -0.95 8.17
CA ARG A 398 -21.71 -0.62 6.74
C ARG A 398 -22.53 0.66 6.58
N ASN A 399 -22.01 1.80 7.01
CA ASN A 399 -22.79 3.05 6.97
C ASN A 399 -22.44 3.98 5.81
N ILE A 400 -21.62 3.50 4.87
CA ILE A 400 -21.48 4.01 3.50
C ILE A 400 -21.26 2.74 2.69
N GLU A 401 -22.06 2.43 1.67
CA GLU A 401 -21.88 1.21 0.88
C GLU A 401 -20.44 1.19 0.32
N GLY A 402 -19.48 0.50 0.96
CA GLY A 402 -18.14 0.28 0.39
C GLY A 402 -16.93 0.86 1.08
N MET A 403 -17.11 1.72 2.09
CA MET A 403 -16.01 2.13 2.94
C MET A 403 -15.96 1.28 4.21
N TRP A 404 -14.79 0.71 4.49
CA TRP A 404 -14.55 -0.09 5.68
C TRP A 404 -13.92 0.76 6.76
N LEU A 405 -14.72 1.09 7.78
CA LEU A 405 -14.33 1.93 8.92
C LEU A 405 -14.66 1.18 10.22
N LEU A 406 -13.69 1.09 11.15
CA LEU A 406 -13.93 0.55 12.49
C LEU A 406 -14.60 1.61 13.38
N PRO A 407 -15.68 1.30 14.13
CA PRO A 407 -16.30 2.24 15.05
C PRO A 407 -15.48 2.50 16.33
N GLN A 408 -15.76 3.64 16.98
CA GLN A 408 -15.09 4.25 18.15
C GLN A 408 -14.65 3.30 19.28
N LYS A 409 -15.40 2.24 19.61
CA LYS A 409 -15.03 1.31 20.70
C LYS A 409 -13.97 0.28 20.31
N SER A 410 -13.95 -0.14 19.05
CA SER A 410 -13.13 -1.28 18.59
C SER A 410 -11.64 -0.93 18.38
N GLN A 411 -11.31 0.35 18.16
CA GLN A 411 -9.93 0.79 18.01
C GLN A 411 -9.15 0.70 19.33
N PHE A 412 -9.77 1.08 20.47
CA PHE A 412 -9.15 0.97 21.80
C PHE A 412 -9.09 -0.48 22.32
N ASP A 413 -10.11 -1.29 22.03
CA ASP A 413 -10.15 -2.69 22.46
C ASP A 413 -9.16 -3.57 21.68
N MET A 414 -8.77 -3.24 20.44
CA MET A 414 -7.73 -3.99 19.72
C MET A 414 -6.31 -3.75 20.29
N PHE A 415 -5.97 -2.51 20.66
CA PHE A 415 -4.65 -2.20 21.22
C PHE A 415 -4.50 -2.58 22.71
N SER A 416 -5.60 -2.67 23.46
CA SER A 416 -5.59 -3.04 24.89
C SER A 416 -6.11 -4.46 25.18
N GLY A 417 -6.90 -5.03 24.29
CA GLY A 417 -7.60 -6.30 24.46
C GLY A 417 -6.85 -7.52 23.94
N GLY A 418 -5.77 -7.36 23.16
CA GLY A 418 -4.87 -8.45 22.74
C GLY A 418 -4.25 -9.24 23.91
N MET A 419 -4.32 -8.72 25.14
CA MET A 419 -3.97 -9.45 26.37
C MET A 419 -5.11 -9.57 27.39
N LYS A 420 -6.28 -8.94 27.20
CA LYS A 420 -7.39 -8.97 28.18
C LYS A 420 -8.64 -9.73 27.71
N ALA A 421 -8.86 -9.91 26.41
CA ALA A 421 -10.05 -10.61 25.91
C ALA A 421 -9.98 -12.15 26.04
N TYR A 422 -8.92 -12.69 26.66
CA TYR A 422 -8.78 -14.12 26.97
C TYR A 422 -9.15 -14.48 28.43
N GLY A 423 -9.60 -13.52 29.23
CA GLY A 423 -9.89 -13.71 30.66
C GLY A 423 -11.37 -13.92 31.03
N ASP A 424 -12.32 -13.43 30.23
CA ASP A 424 -13.73 -13.39 30.64
C ASP A 424 -14.57 -14.45 29.91
N ALA A 425 -14.22 -15.71 30.15
CA ALA A 425 -15.07 -16.84 29.85
C ALA A 425 -15.07 -17.81 31.04
N GLU A 426 -15.50 -17.34 32.22
CA GLU A 426 -16.06 -18.18 33.28
C GLU A 426 -16.58 -17.32 34.44
N GLU A 427 -17.87 -16.98 34.43
CA GLU A 427 -18.64 -16.79 35.66
C GLU A 427 -20.14 -17.08 35.38
N SER A 428 -20.43 -18.35 35.11
CA SER A 428 -21.70 -18.95 35.52
C SER A 428 -21.39 -20.32 36.10
N GLY A 429 -21.52 -20.40 37.43
CA GLY A 429 -20.88 -21.40 38.26
C GLY A 429 -21.45 -22.81 38.13
N GLY A 430 -20.56 -23.77 38.41
CA GLY A 430 -20.85 -25.18 38.59
C GLY A 430 -19.59 -25.91 39.04
N ALA A 431 -19.10 -25.58 40.24
CA ALA A 431 -17.87 -26.10 40.81
C ALA A 431 -17.87 -27.64 41.01
N GLN A 432 -16.76 -28.30 40.64
CA GLN A 432 -16.13 -29.34 41.46
C GLN A 432 -14.69 -29.66 40.98
N GLY A 433 -13.72 -29.19 41.78
CA GLY A 433 -12.55 -29.93 42.27
C GLY A 433 -11.50 -30.46 41.28
N GLY A 434 -10.28 -29.92 41.37
CA GLY A 434 -9.05 -30.57 40.90
C GLY A 434 -7.90 -29.60 40.75
N GLU A 435 -7.15 -29.36 41.84
CA GLU A 435 -5.87 -28.65 41.79
C GLU A 435 -4.85 -29.46 40.98
N ASP A 436 -4.30 -28.87 39.92
CA ASP A 436 -2.95 -29.20 39.43
C ASP A 436 -2.32 -27.97 38.80
N ARG A 437 -1.46 -27.29 39.56
CA ARG A 437 -0.62 -26.18 39.09
C ARG A 437 0.62 -26.76 38.40
N VAL A 438 0.71 -26.62 37.09
CA VAL A 438 1.97 -26.82 36.34
C VAL A 438 2.59 -25.47 36.00
N ASN A 439 3.69 -25.16 36.68
CA ASN A 439 4.59 -24.05 36.37
C ASN A 439 5.33 -24.33 35.05
N LEU A 440 5.17 -23.47 34.04
CA LEU A 440 6.02 -23.43 32.86
C LEU A 440 6.93 -22.20 32.95
N GLN A 441 8.18 -22.44 33.37
CA GLN A 441 9.29 -21.51 33.18
C GLN A 441 9.69 -21.52 31.71
N LEU A 442 9.63 -20.35 31.08
CA LEU A 442 10.17 -20.07 29.76
C LEU A 442 11.70 -20.08 29.80
N LYS A 443 12.32 -20.75 28.84
CA LYS A 443 13.74 -20.61 28.49
C LYS A 443 13.85 -20.09 27.06
#